data_AF-X1EE66-F1
#
_entry.id   AF-X1EE66-F1
#
_cell.length_a   1.000
_cell.length_b   1.000
_cell.length_c   1.000
_cell.angle_alpha   90.00
_cell.angle_beta   90.00
_cell.angle_gamma   90.00
#
_symmetry.space_group_name_H-M   'P 1'
#
loop_
_entity.id
_entity.type
_entity.pdbx_description
1 polymer ?
#
loop_
_entity_poly.entity_id
_entity_poly.type
_entity_poly.pdbx_seq_one_letter_code
_entity_poly.pdbx_strand_id
1 'polypeptide(L)'
;MRTHLNCASCIVDDLCGALQLIPLEEKIKKEILRESFQFLAREFSTEKIPSYFITEVHRILKRISGIEIPFKERRDKCNQLGIEMAEKINLEAEGLKESERFLFLVNWAI
;
A
#
# COMPACT_ATOMS: atom_id res chain seq x y z
N MET A 1 -6.70 1.70 15.34
CA MET A 1 -5.51 0.84 15.51
C MET A 1 -4.34 1.71 15.92
N ARG A 2 -3.48 1.27 16.85
CA ARG A 2 -2.25 1.99 17.25
C ARG A 2 -1.02 1.19 16.84
N THR A 3 0.13 1.84 16.82
CA THR A 3 1.40 1.19 16.53
C THR A 3 1.81 0.32 17.71
N HIS A 4 2.31 -0.88 17.40
CA HIS A 4 2.92 -1.80 18.35
C HIS A 4 4.40 -2.01 17.97
N LEU A 5 5.19 -2.61 18.88
CA LEU A 5 6.64 -2.79 18.63
C LEU A 5 6.91 -3.56 17.33
N ASN A 6 6.13 -4.60 17.04
CA ASN A 6 6.26 -5.40 15.82
C ASN A 6 5.89 -4.62 14.54
N CYS A 7 5.22 -3.47 14.65
CA CYS A 7 4.98 -2.62 13.49
C CYS A 7 6.30 -2.06 12.93
N ALA A 8 7.35 -1.92 13.75
CA ALA A 8 8.65 -1.44 13.28
C ALA A 8 9.20 -2.32 12.17
N SER A 9 9.17 -3.64 12.32
CA SER A 9 9.60 -4.58 11.28
C SER A 9 8.69 -4.52 10.06
N CYS A 10 7.36 -4.50 10.25
CA CYS A 10 6.42 -4.40 9.13
C CYS A 10 6.62 -3.15 8.27
N ILE A 11 6.90 -1.99 8.88
CA ILE A 11 7.15 -0.73 8.15
C ILE A 11 8.42 -0.84 7.31
N VAL A 12 9.47 -1.44 7.87
CA VAL A 12 10.76 -1.62 7.18
C VAL A 12 10.62 -2.65 6.05
N ASP A 13 9.92 -3.75 6.30
CA ASP A 13 9.68 -4.80 5.29
C ASP A 13 8.84 -4.26 4.12
N ASP A 14 7.83 -3.44 4.38
CA ASP A 14 7.03 -2.76 3.35
C ASP A 14 7.90 -1.85 2.46
N LEU A 15 8.76 -1.03 3.07
CA LEU A 15 9.71 -0.19 2.34
C LEU A 15 10.71 -1.01 1.53
N CYS A 16 11.27 -2.08 2.12
CA CYS A 16 12.20 -2.97 1.43
C CYS A 16 11.53 -3.66 0.23
N GLY A 17 10.29 -4.13 0.40
CA GLY A 17 9.48 -4.69 -0.68
C GLY A 17 9.28 -3.68 -1.81
N ALA A 18 8.99 -2.41 -1.49
CA ALA A 18 8.90 -1.34 -2.48
C ALA A 18 10.23 -1.17 -3.24
N LEU A 19 11.36 -1.09 -2.54
CA LEU A 19 12.68 -0.89 -3.15
C LEU A 19 13.14 -2.07 -4.02
N GLN A 20 12.64 -3.29 -3.78
CA GLN A 20 12.90 -4.44 -4.64
C GLN A 20 12.12 -4.37 -5.96
N LEU A 21 10.92 -3.81 -5.95
CA LEU A 21 10.02 -3.75 -7.10
C LEU A 21 10.32 -2.58 -8.05
N ILE A 22 11.01 -1.55 -7.59
CA ILE A 22 11.27 -0.33 -8.35
C ILE A 22 12.68 -0.41 -8.99
N PRO A 23 12.83 -0.07 -10.28
CA PRO A 23 14.13 -0.08 -10.97
C PRO A 23 14.97 1.13 -10.55
N LEU A 24 15.56 1.07 -9.36
CA LEU A 24 16.50 2.08 -8.84
C LEU A 24 17.92 1.52 -8.75
N GLU A 25 18.91 2.41 -8.84
CA GLU A 25 20.28 2.07 -8.51
C GLU A 25 20.43 1.74 -7.02
N GLU A 26 21.31 0.79 -6.71
CA GLU A 26 21.57 0.35 -5.34
C GLU A 26 21.99 1.49 -4.40
N LYS A 27 22.72 2.48 -4.93
CA LYS A 27 23.12 3.68 -4.17
C LYS A 27 21.89 4.48 -3.70
N ILE A 28 20.90 4.66 -4.58
CA ILE A 28 19.66 5.38 -4.27
C ILE A 28 18.83 4.59 -3.26
N LYS A 29 18.73 3.25 -3.43
CA LYS A 29 18.03 2.38 -2.47
C LYS A 29 18.61 2.49 -1.06
N LYS A 30 19.95 2.48 -0.94
CA LYS A 30 20.65 2.66 0.34
C LYS A 30 20.40 4.03 0.96
N GLU A 31 20.37 5.08 0.14
CA GLU A 31 20.07 6.43 0.61
C GLU A 31 18.65 6.54 1.18
N ILE A 32 17.66 5.98 0.47
CA ILE A 32 16.26 5.90 0.93
C ILE A 32 16.15 5.15 2.25
N LEU A 33 16.78 3.98 2.37
CA LEU A 33 16.78 3.20 3.61
C LEU A 33 17.41 3.97 4.76
N ARG A 34 18.57 4.60 4.53
CA ARG A 34 19.27 5.36 5.56
C ARG A 34 18.42 6.51 6.09
N GLU A 35 17.81 7.29 5.20
CA GLU A 35 16.97 8.40 5.63
C GLU A 35 15.68 7.91 6.31
N SER A 36 15.09 6.83 5.82
CA SER A 36 13.91 6.21 6.45
C SER A 36 14.22 5.70 7.86
N PHE A 37 15.38 5.08 8.09
CA PHE A 37 15.81 4.70 9.44
C PHE A 37 16.06 5.91 10.34
N GLN A 38 16.62 7.00 9.83
CA GLN A 38 16.77 8.23 10.61
C GLN A 38 15.44 8.87 10.98
N PHE A 39 14.44 8.79 10.10
CA PHE A 39 13.07 9.19 10.41
C PHE A 39 12.47 8.30 11.51
N LEU A 40 12.50 6.98 11.33
CA LEU A 40 11.93 6.03 12.29
C LEU A 40 12.61 6.11 13.66
N ALA A 41 13.93 6.25 13.71
CA ALA A 41 14.67 6.40 14.98
C ALA A 41 14.26 7.65 15.77
N ARG A 42 13.82 8.71 15.08
CA ARG A 42 13.37 9.97 15.72
C ARG A 42 11.89 9.94 16.07
N GLU A 43 11.06 9.37 15.22
CA GLU A 43 9.61 9.57 15.25
C GLU A 43 8.80 8.35 15.73
N PHE A 44 9.38 7.14 15.68
CA PHE A 44 8.63 5.93 15.99
C PHE A 44 8.08 5.95 17.40
N SER A 45 6.76 5.77 17.51
CA SER A 45 6.04 5.77 18.79
C SER A 45 4.79 4.90 18.70
N THR A 46 4.36 4.38 19.85
CA THR A 46 3.10 3.61 19.98
C THR A 46 1.86 4.51 20.10
N GLU A 47 2.06 5.82 20.15
CA GLU A 47 0.99 6.83 20.22
C GLU A 47 0.40 7.15 18.84
N LYS A 48 1.21 7.01 17.78
CA LYS A 48 0.77 7.21 16.40
C LYS A 48 0.25 5.90 15.80
N ILE A 49 -0.50 6.01 14.70
CA ILE A 49 -0.98 4.87 13.92
C ILE A 49 0.10 4.40 12.92
N PRO A 50 0.18 3.10 12.56
CA PRO A 50 1.25 2.61 11.67
C PRO A 50 1.29 3.29 10.31
N SER A 51 0.13 3.65 9.77
CA SER A 51 0.02 4.31 8.46
C SER A 51 0.71 5.67 8.42
N TYR A 52 0.88 6.37 9.55
CA TYR A 52 1.69 7.59 9.62
C TYR A 52 3.14 7.29 9.20
N PHE A 53 3.74 6.25 9.78
CA PHE A 53 5.13 5.88 9.51
C PHE A 53 5.32 5.33 8.10
N ILE A 54 4.42 4.45 7.65
CA ILE A 54 4.45 3.89 6.28
C ILE A 54 4.35 5.02 5.25
N THR A 55 3.44 5.97 5.47
CA THR A 55 3.29 7.11 4.57
C THR A 55 4.56 7.95 4.48
N GLU A 56 5.19 8.25 5.61
CA GLU A 56 6.42 9.05 5.62
C GLU A 56 7.60 8.36 4.95
N VAL A 57 7.83 7.06 5.20
CA VAL A 57 8.92 6.35 4.52
C VAL A 57 8.68 6.25 3.01
N HIS A 58 7.42 6.14 2.56
CA HIS A 58 7.08 6.22 1.14
C HIS A 58 7.24 7.63 0.55
N ARG A 59 7.00 8.69 1.34
CA ARG A 59 7.29 10.07 0.93
C ARG A 59 8.78 10.28 0.75
N ILE A 60 9.62 9.74 1.64
CA ILE A 60 11.08 9.74 1.52
C ILE A 60 11.49 9.03 0.22
N LEU A 61 10.96 7.82 -0.02
CA LEU A 61 11.19 7.08 -1.26
C LEU A 61 10.85 7.93 -2.50
N LYS A 62 9.65 8.50 -2.57
CA LYS A 62 9.23 9.33 -3.72
C LYS A 62 10.12 10.55 -3.92
N ARG A 63 10.44 11.25 -2.84
CA ARG A 63 11.26 12.47 -2.88
C ARG A 63 12.68 12.19 -3.39
N ILE A 64 13.32 11.13 -2.91
CA ILE A 64 14.70 10.80 -3.32
C ILE A 64 14.73 10.18 -4.71
N SER A 65 13.80 9.28 -5.03
CA SER A 65 13.78 8.60 -6.34
C SER A 65 13.27 9.47 -7.48
N GLY A 66 12.54 10.55 -7.19
CA GLY A 66 11.82 11.35 -8.18
C GLY A 66 10.62 10.63 -8.81
N ILE A 67 10.28 9.41 -8.36
CA ILE A 67 9.19 8.62 -8.91
C ILE A 67 7.88 9.01 -8.21
N GLU A 68 6.97 9.61 -8.97
CA GLU A 68 5.67 10.07 -8.45
C GLU A 68 4.74 8.91 -8.07
N ILE A 69 4.71 7.87 -8.93
CA ILE A 69 3.86 6.68 -8.79
C ILE A 69 4.71 5.41 -8.85
N PRO A 70 5.26 4.94 -7.71
CA PRO A 70 6.18 3.80 -7.66
C PRO A 70 5.66 2.48 -8.26
N PHE A 71 4.34 2.28 -8.23
CA PHE A 71 3.71 1.01 -8.63
C PHE A 71 2.71 1.17 -9.77
N LYS A 72 2.94 2.14 -10.68
CA LYS A 72 1.99 2.48 -11.74
C LYS A 72 1.55 1.26 -12.55
N GLU A 73 2.47 0.47 -13.07
CA GLU A 73 2.14 -0.71 -13.90
C GLU A 73 1.31 -1.75 -13.13
N ARG A 74 1.67 -2.04 -11.88
CA ARG A 74 0.90 -2.97 -11.04
C ARG A 74 -0.51 -2.43 -10.76
N ARG A 75 -0.62 -1.12 -10.46
CA ARG A 75 -1.91 -0.45 -10.25
C ARG A 75 -2.78 -0.52 -11.50
N ASP A 76 -2.21 -0.25 -12.67
CA ASP A 76 -2.91 -0.27 -13.96
C ASP A 76 -3.47 -1.68 -14.24
N LYS A 77 -2.68 -2.74 -14.00
CA LYS A 77 -3.14 -4.13 -14.11
C LYS A 77 -4.23 -4.50 -13.12
N CYS A 78 -4.09 -4.12 -11.85
CA CYS A 78 -5.12 -4.39 -10.84
C CYS A 78 -6.43 -3.66 -11.16
N ASN A 79 -6.36 -2.42 -11.64
CA ASN A 79 -7.54 -1.66 -12.05
C ASN A 79 -8.26 -2.33 -13.22
N GLN A 80 -7.51 -2.78 -14.23
CA GLN A 80 -8.09 -3.48 -15.37
C GLN A 80 -8.84 -4.74 -14.93
N LEU A 81 -8.19 -5.61 -14.16
CA LEU A 81 -8.81 -6.84 -13.65
C LEU A 81 -10.00 -6.55 -12.74
N GLY A 82 -9.91 -5.49 -11.91
CA GLY A 82 -11.01 -5.07 -11.05
C GLY A 82 -12.25 -4.65 -11.83
N ILE A 83 -12.09 -3.96 -12.97
CA ILE A 83 -13.20 -3.59 -13.86
C ILE A 83 -13.83 -4.85 -14.48
N GLU A 84 -13.01 -5.75 -15.03
CA GLU A 84 -13.48 -7.00 -15.63
C GLU A 84 -14.22 -7.89 -14.61
N MET A 85 -13.77 -7.90 -13.36
CA MET A 85 -14.45 -8.61 -12.27
C MET A 85 -15.76 -7.92 -11.89
N ALA A 86 -15.78 -6.59 -11.78
CA ALA A 86 -16.97 -5.84 -11.40
C ALA A 86 -18.13 -6.05 -12.39
N GLU A 87 -17.84 -6.17 -13.69
CA GLU A 87 -18.85 -6.50 -14.71
C GLU A 87 -19.51 -7.86 -14.45
N LYS A 88 -18.71 -8.89 -14.15
CA LYS A 88 -19.21 -10.25 -13.85
C LYS A 88 -20.03 -10.27 -12.57
N ILE A 89 -19.53 -9.63 -11.51
CA ILE A 89 -20.20 -9.52 -10.22
C ILE A 89 -21.54 -8.80 -10.37
N ASN A 90 -21.61 -7.75 -11.19
CA ASN A 90 -22.86 -7.04 -11.43
C ASN A 90 -23.90 -7.91 -12.14
N LEU A 91 -23.49 -8.70 -13.14
CA LEU A 91 -24.39 -9.65 -13.82
C LEU A 91 -24.94 -10.72 -12.87
N GLU A 92 -24.10 -11.25 -11.97
CA GLU A 92 -24.55 -12.19 -10.93
C GLU A 92 -25.52 -11.53 -9.94
N ALA A 93 -25.30 -10.26 -9.61
CA ALA A 93 -26.10 -9.50 -8.67
C ALA A 93 -27.51 -9.13 -9.20
N GLU A 94 -27.70 -9.05 -10.52
CA GLU A 94 -28.98 -8.65 -11.15
C GLU A 94 -30.14 -9.61 -10.82
N GLY A 95 -29.84 -10.89 -10.63
CA GLY A 95 -30.84 -11.92 -10.30
C GLY A 95 -31.26 -11.96 -8.82
N LEU A 96 -30.61 -11.18 -7.95
CA LEU A 96 -30.79 -11.24 -6.51
C LEU A 96 -31.86 -10.25 -6.02
N LYS A 97 -32.60 -10.63 -4.97
CA LYS A 97 -33.53 -9.70 -4.30
C LYS A 97 -32.74 -8.64 -3.53
N GLU A 98 -33.37 -7.50 -3.27
CA GLU A 98 -32.71 -6.29 -2.73
C GLU A 98 -31.77 -6.54 -1.53
N SER A 99 -32.24 -7.24 -0.49
CA SER A 99 -31.44 -7.55 0.70
C SER A 99 -30.30 -8.55 0.43
N GLU A 100 -30.56 -9.55 -0.42
CA GLU A 100 -29.57 -10.56 -0.83
C GLU A 100 -28.48 -9.93 -1.70
N ARG A 101 -28.89 -9.05 -2.62
CA ARG A 101 -28.02 -8.26 -3.49
C ARG A 101 -27.12 -7.35 -2.68
N PHE A 102 -27.67 -6.65 -1.68
CA PHE A 102 -26.89 -5.80 -0.80
C PHE A 102 -25.79 -6.60 -0.07
N LEU A 103 -26.17 -7.71 0.58
CA LEU A 103 -25.21 -8.55 1.28
C LEU A 103 -24.13 -9.12 0.34
N PHE A 104 -24.53 -9.58 -0.83
CA PHE A 104 -23.61 -10.06 -1.87
C PHE A 104 -22.58 -9.00 -2.27
N LEU A 105 -23.03 -7.78 -2.59
CA LEU A 105 -22.13 -6.70 -3.01
C LEU A 105 -21.24 -6.20 -1.87
N VAL A 106 -21.73 -6.15 -0.63
CA VAL A 106 -20.91 -5.82 0.55
C VAL A 106 -19.80 -6.85 0.75
N ASN A 107 -20.09 -8.13 0.59
CA ASN A 107 -19.09 -9.19 0.72
C ASN A 107 -18.01 -9.11 -0.37
N TRP A 108 -18.34 -8.64 -1.57
CA TRP A 108 -17.36 -8.41 -2.64
C TRP A 108 -16.49 -7.17 -2.44
N ALA A 109 -16.87 -6.25 -1.55
CA ALA A 109 -16.14 -5.01 -1.29
C ALA A 109 -15.08 -5.12 -0.17
N ILE A 110 -14.99 -6.28 0.50
CA ILE A 110 -14.08 -6.56 1.62
C ILE A 110 -12.86 -7.32 1.11
#